data_AF-A0A1G1Q613-F1
#
_entry.id   AF-A0A1G1Q613-F1
#
_cell.length_a   1.000
_cell.length_b   1.000
_cell.length_c   1.000
_cell.angle_alpha   90.00
_cell.angle_beta   90.00
_cell.angle_gamma   90.00
#
_symmetry.space_group_name_H-M   'P 1'
#
loop_
_entity.id
_entity.type
_entity.pdbx_description
1 polymer ?
#
loop_
_entity_poly.entity_id
_entity_poly.type
_entity_poly.pdbx_seq_one_letter_code
_entity_poly.pdbx_strand_id
1 'polypeptide(L)'
;MKYDFIDNFSQSRLLELCPKLPSTNVPICGNKALILDYGLYKYDLSEISQKMKSETVSDIVIRISLPKEAHSKEKMKEIFHSIYYHTFKLKKENTFLKLHIIEGKNFSWITNALPVNLVIEPTNACNLNCIGCREVYGTDKQGFMKFEDFKRVLLQFKDIDNLTLFCRGDPLLHPDINEFINFAKEAGCKTVNTSTNFNIENDSLIKKIAASKLDSLVVGLDGASSETYPSFRKGGNFKLVVSNIVKLKKLNPNCKLIIQFMPNKFNEHEIHKIKALSKKLGADFLRFRILNSFNNDFLPKNPLYRWEQLCKDPSEIDALISKKRKFVCTEALNSLHILWNGDIYPCCTLMGNYNPISSYNRDLFPKKFPYNIFTSSAEEIWMDEDYFNLRQSFLKDSPVKLCSLCNLESKRKPPGHTIRLN
;
A
#
# COMPACT_ATOMS: atom_id res chain seq x y z
N MET A 1 -5.04 5.24 -3.28
CA MET A 1 -4.81 6.69 -3.06
C MET A 1 -5.44 7.38 -4.26
N LYS A 2 -6.56 8.10 -4.13
CA LYS A 2 -7.26 8.66 -5.31
C LYS A 2 -6.58 9.93 -5.77
N TYR A 3 -5.88 9.84 -6.89
CA TYR A 3 -5.42 10.99 -7.67
C TYR A 3 -6.14 10.94 -9.01
N ASP A 4 -6.95 11.97 -9.30
CA ASP A 4 -7.40 12.23 -10.68
C ASP A 4 -6.32 13.13 -11.30
N PHE A 5 -5.46 12.52 -12.09
CA PHE A 5 -4.50 13.22 -12.93
C PHE A 5 -5.17 13.47 -14.26
N ILE A 6 -5.35 14.72 -14.63
CA ILE A 6 -6.12 15.12 -15.80
C ILE A 6 -5.17 15.89 -16.72
N ASP A 7 -4.74 15.25 -17.80
CA ASP A 7 -4.02 15.91 -18.88
C ASP A 7 -4.94 16.93 -19.58
N ASN A 8 -4.37 18.07 -20.00
CA ASN A 8 -5.06 19.13 -20.74
C ASN A 8 -6.28 19.73 -20.02
N PHE A 9 -6.10 20.15 -18.77
CA PHE A 9 -7.13 20.91 -18.05
C PHE A 9 -7.39 22.26 -18.75
N SER A 10 -8.52 22.39 -19.46
CA SER A 10 -8.95 23.68 -19.99
C SER A 10 -9.43 24.59 -18.85
N GLN A 11 -9.17 25.89 -18.97
CA GLN A 11 -9.62 26.91 -18.01
C GLN A 11 -11.15 26.85 -17.77
N SER A 12 -11.92 26.39 -18.76
CA SER A 12 -13.37 26.16 -18.66
C SER A 12 -13.78 25.08 -17.64
N ARG A 13 -13.02 23.99 -17.50
CA ARG A 13 -13.31 22.91 -16.53
C ARG A 13 -12.95 23.33 -15.09
N LEU A 14 -11.97 24.23 -14.94
CA LEU A 14 -11.58 24.82 -13.65
C LEU A 14 -12.70 25.74 -13.13
N LEU A 15 -13.34 26.48 -14.03
CA LEU A 15 -14.51 27.30 -13.75
C LEU A 15 -15.77 26.47 -13.44
N GLU A 16 -15.91 25.26 -14.02
CA GLU A 16 -16.96 24.30 -13.61
C GLU A 16 -16.77 23.80 -12.17
N LEU A 17 -15.52 23.56 -11.74
CA LEU A 17 -15.21 23.08 -10.39
C LEU A 17 -15.20 24.20 -9.35
N CYS A 18 -14.87 25.44 -9.75
CA CYS A 18 -14.93 26.62 -8.91
C CYS A 18 -15.38 27.87 -9.70
N PRO A 19 -16.67 28.22 -9.69
CA PRO A 19 -17.25 29.26 -10.54
C PRO A 19 -16.80 30.69 -10.23
N LYS A 20 -16.24 30.94 -9.04
CA LYS A 20 -15.74 32.24 -8.60
C LYS A 20 -14.31 32.07 -8.10
N LEU A 21 -13.32 32.44 -8.92
CA LEU A 21 -11.92 32.53 -8.49
C LEU A 21 -11.75 33.83 -7.67
N PRO A 22 -11.50 33.78 -6.34
CA PRO A 22 -11.27 34.98 -5.55
C PRO A 22 -9.83 35.48 -5.71
N SER A 23 -9.60 36.74 -5.31
CA SER A 23 -8.32 37.44 -5.36
C SER A 23 -7.29 37.02 -4.29
N THR A 24 -7.46 35.87 -3.62
CA THR A 24 -6.61 35.41 -2.51
C THR A 24 -5.92 34.07 -2.81
N ASN A 25 -4.69 33.90 -2.30
CA ASN A 25 -3.73 32.84 -2.68
C ASN A 25 -4.07 31.39 -2.26
N VAL A 26 -5.13 31.14 -1.48
CA VAL A 26 -5.63 29.77 -1.20
C VAL A 26 -7.16 29.78 -1.19
N PRO A 27 -7.83 29.54 -2.33
CA PRO A 27 -9.29 29.53 -2.38
C PRO A 27 -9.89 28.30 -1.69
N ILE A 28 -10.92 28.53 -0.86
CA ILE A 28 -11.88 27.48 -0.45
C ILE A 28 -13.16 27.71 -1.25
N CYS A 29 -13.61 26.67 -1.96
CA CYS A 29 -14.74 26.71 -2.87
C CYS A 29 -15.76 25.66 -2.44
N GLY A 30 -16.71 26.06 -1.58
CA GLY A 30 -17.59 25.12 -0.89
C GLY A 30 -16.77 24.20 0.05
N ASN A 31 -16.99 22.88 0.00
CA ASN A 31 -16.24 21.91 0.80
C ASN A 31 -14.87 21.52 0.17
N LYS A 32 -14.32 22.31 -0.75
CA LYS A 32 -13.10 21.97 -1.47
C LYS A 32 -12.03 23.04 -1.25
N ALA A 33 -10.86 22.64 -0.76
CA ALA A 33 -9.70 23.52 -0.66
C ALA A 33 -8.88 23.42 -1.95
N LEU A 34 -8.61 24.55 -2.58
CA LEU A 34 -7.92 24.63 -3.86
C LEU A 34 -6.57 25.34 -3.63
N ILE A 35 -5.48 24.61 -3.86
CA ILE A 35 -4.09 25.08 -3.82
C ILE A 35 -3.70 25.37 -5.26
N LEU A 36 -3.70 26.65 -5.63
CA LEU A 36 -3.29 27.11 -6.95
C LEU A 36 -1.80 27.44 -6.92
N ASP A 37 -1.02 26.70 -7.69
CA ASP A 37 0.37 26.99 -8.10
C ASP A 37 1.50 26.61 -7.14
N TYR A 38 1.73 25.31 -6.96
CA TYR A 38 2.97 24.81 -6.34
C TYR A 38 4.13 24.87 -7.36
N GLY A 39 4.94 25.94 -7.35
CA GLY A 39 6.04 26.06 -8.31
C GLY A 39 7.01 27.23 -8.13
N LEU A 40 6.62 28.32 -7.45
CA LEU A 40 7.50 29.48 -7.20
C LEU A 40 7.70 29.80 -5.71
N TYR A 41 6.79 29.36 -4.84
CA TYR A 41 6.85 29.62 -3.41
C TYR A 41 6.97 28.30 -2.65
N LYS A 42 7.89 28.23 -1.68
CA LYS A 42 7.83 27.20 -0.63
C LYS A 42 6.55 27.46 0.15
N TYR A 43 5.45 26.81 -0.22
CA TYR A 43 4.21 26.96 0.53
C TYR A 43 4.35 26.23 1.85
N ASP A 44 4.19 26.96 2.96
CA ASP A 44 3.99 26.34 4.26
C ASP A 44 2.54 25.81 4.32
N LEU A 45 2.41 24.49 4.19
CA LEU A 45 1.10 23.83 4.23
C LEU A 45 0.56 23.65 5.65
N SER A 46 1.29 24.12 6.68
CA SER A 46 0.79 24.17 8.06
C SER A 46 -0.46 25.03 8.16
N GLU A 47 -0.50 26.16 7.45
CA GLU A 47 -1.64 27.08 7.39
C GLU A 47 -2.86 26.43 6.74
N ILE A 48 -2.63 25.53 5.77
CA ILE A 48 -3.68 24.73 5.13
C ILE A 48 -4.20 23.67 6.10
N SER A 49 -3.32 22.91 6.77
CA SER A 49 -3.73 21.94 7.79
C SER A 49 -4.54 22.62 8.91
N GLN A 50 -4.19 23.85 9.30
CA GLN A 50 -4.90 24.63 10.31
C GLN A 50 -6.29 25.08 9.83
N LYS A 51 -6.41 25.60 8.60
CA LYS A 51 -7.71 25.95 7.98
C LYS A 51 -8.63 24.74 7.78
N MET A 52 -8.06 23.57 7.49
CA MET A 52 -8.82 22.32 7.34
C MET A 52 -9.38 21.79 8.67
N LYS A 53 -8.82 22.20 9.80
CA LYS A 53 -9.39 21.88 11.12
C LYS A 53 -10.59 22.77 11.46
N SER A 54 -10.66 23.98 10.89
CA SER A 54 -11.75 24.93 11.14
C SER A 54 -12.93 24.81 10.16
N GLU A 55 -12.75 24.18 8.99
CA GLU A 55 -13.80 24.05 7.95
C GLU A 55 -13.94 22.60 7.45
N THR A 56 -15.16 22.17 7.10
CA THR A 56 -15.43 20.82 6.55
C THR A 56 -14.97 20.67 5.10
N VAL A 57 -13.67 20.46 4.90
CA VAL A 57 -13.07 20.24 3.58
C VAL A 57 -13.07 18.74 3.21
N SER A 58 -13.72 18.36 2.11
CA SER A 58 -13.78 16.99 1.59
C SER A 58 -12.75 16.68 0.49
N ASP A 59 -12.27 17.70 -0.23
CA ASP A 59 -11.35 17.52 -1.36
C ASP A 59 -10.27 18.62 -1.39
N ILE A 60 -9.02 18.25 -1.73
CA ILE A 60 -7.91 19.17 -2.03
C ILE A 60 -7.58 19.09 -3.52
N VAL A 61 -7.45 20.23 -4.18
CA VAL A 61 -6.97 20.32 -5.57
C VAL A 61 -5.66 21.11 -5.59
N ILE A 62 -4.57 20.51 -6.06
CA ILE A 62 -3.25 21.14 -6.22
C ILE A 62 -2.99 21.35 -7.69
N ARG A 63 -2.87 22.62 -8.12
CA ARG A 63 -2.35 22.98 -9.43
C ARG A 63 -0.84 23.18 -9.32
N ILE A 64 -0.08 22.51 -10.17
CA ILE A 64 1.36 22.69 -10.31
C ILE A 64 1.58 23.52 -11.57
N SER A 65 2.16 24.71 -11.41
CA SER A 65 2.57 25.57 -12.51
C SER A 65 4.08 25.74 -12.42
N LEU A 66 4.80 25.07 -13.30
CA LEU A 66 6.26 25.08 -13.30
C LEU A 66 6.78 26.24 -14.16
N PRO A 67 7.71 27.06 -13.65
CA PRO A 67 8.40 28.05 -14.48
C PRO A 67 9.31 27.34 -15.49
N LYS A 68 9.61 28.00 -16.61
CA LYS A 68 10.47 27.44 -17.67
C LYS A 68 11.87 27.06 -17.16
N GLU A 69 12.36 27.69 -16.09
CA GLU A 69 13.66 27.36 -15.50
C GLU A 69 13.63 26.11 -14.60
N ALA A 70 12.44 25.61 -14.21
CA ALA A 70 12.29 24.40 -13.39
C ALA A 70 12.41 23.09 -14.19
N HIS A 71 12.69 23.15 -15.50
CA HIS A 71 12.75 21.98 -16.39
C HIS A 71 14.01 21.10 -16.23
N SER A 72 14.95 21.42 -15.32
CA SER A 72 16.04 20.50 -15.01
C SER A 72 15.52 19.29 -14.22
N LYS A 73 16.03 18.10 -14.55
CA LYS A 73 15.58 16.82 -13.96
C LYS A 73 15.69 16.81 -12.43
N GLU A 74 16.74 17.44 -11.90
CA GLU A 74 17.03 17.54 -10.47
C GLU A 74 16.04 18.46 -9.75
N LYS A 75 15.73 19.63 -10.33
CA LYS A 75 14.78 20.58 -9.72
C LYS A 75 13.36 20.04 -9.70
N MET A 76 12.97 19.33 -10.77
CA MET A 76 11.71 18.60 -10.84
C MET A 76 11.58 17.53 -9.75
N LYS A 77 12.66 16.78 -9.48
CA LYS A 77 12.70 15.76 -8.43
C LYS A 77 12.49 16.37 -7.04
N GLU A 78 13.11 17.52 -6.76
CA GLU A 78 12.92 18.26 -5.50
C GLU A 78 11.47 18.75 -5.32
N ILE A 79 10.89 19.35 -6.36
CA ILE A 79 9.52 19.85 -6.34
C ILE A 79 8.54 18.69 -6.11
N PHE A 80 8.74 17.55 -6.79
CA PHE A 80 7.92 16.35 -6.58
C PHE A 80 8.00 15.83 -5.15
N HIS A 81 9.20 15.60 -4.64
CA HIS A 81 9.40 15.11 -3.27
C HIS A 81 8.70 16.03 -2.27
N SER A 82 8.82 17.34 -2.48
CA SER A 82 8.10 18.33 -1.68
C SER A 82 6.59 18.12 -1.79
N ILE A 83 5.98 18.17 -2.98
CA ILE A 83 4.53 18.01 -3.15
C ILE A 83 4.04 16.69 -2.57
N TYR A 84 4.74 15.59 -2.86
CA TYR A 84 4.38 14.27 -2.38
C TYR A 84 4.43 14.18 -0.86
N TYR A 85 5.56 14.55 -0.25
CA TYR A 85 5.75 14.55 1.20
C TYR A 85 4.63 15.31 1.91
N HIS A 86 4.33 16.49 1.37
CA HIS A 86 3.36 17.42 1.90
C HIS A 86 1.91 16.91 1.74
N THR A 87 1.56 16.38 0.57
CA THR A 87 0.23 15.78 0.32
C THR A 87 0.01 14.51 1.13
N PHE A 88 1.05 13.70 1.30
CA PHE A 88 1.04 12.53 2.16
C PHE A 88 0.82 12.91 3.62
N LYS A 89 1.52 13.94 4.12
CA LYS A 89 1.34 14.46 5.49
C LYS A 89 -0.10 14.94 5.74
N LEU A 90 -0.64 15.74 4.82
CA LEU A 90 -2.04 16.21 4.89
C LEU A 90 -3.05 15.05 4.96
N LYS A 91 -2.79 13.97 4.22
CA LYS A 91 -3.65 12.79 4.21
C LYS A 91 -3.50 11.90 5.44
N LYS A 92 -2.30 11.81 6.01
CA LYS A 92 -2.05 11.12 7.28
C LYS A 92 -2.88 11.74 8.40
N GLU A 93 -3.01 13.06 8.39
CA GLU A 93 -3.82 13.84 9.33
C GLU A 93 -5.34 13.76 9.00
N ASN A 94 -5.70 13.46 7.74
CA ASN A 94 -7.09 13.48 7.26
C ASN A 94 -7.38 12.36 6.23
N THR A 95 -7.82 11.20 6.72
CA THR A 95 -7.96 9.95 5.94
C THR A 95 -9.00 9.98 4.81
N PHE A 96 -9.89 10.97 4.79
CA PHE A 96 -11.00 11.07 3.83
C PHE A 96 -10.73 12.00 2.64
N LEU A 97 -9.59 12.68 2.62
CA LEU A 97 -9.26 13.65 1.57
C LEU A 97 -9.01 12.99 0.21
N LYS A 98 -9.64 13.54 -0.83
CA LYS A 98 -9.22 13.32 -2.22
C LYS A 98 -8.24 14.41 -2.63
N LEU A 99 -7.18 14.01 -3.34
CA LEU A 99 -6.14 14.89 -3.84
C LEU A 99 -6.21 14.90 -5.37
N HIS A 100 -6.36 16.07 -5.96
CA HIS A 100 -6.30 16.24 -7.41
C HIS A 100 -5.01 16.97 -7.73
N ILE A 101 -4.08 16.37 -8.47
CA ILE A 101 -2.86 17.04 -8.93
C ILE A 101 -3.07 17.40 -10.40
N ILE A 102 -3.11 18.69 -10.68
CA ILE A 102 -3.35 19.25 -12.02
C ILE A 102 -2.04 19.87 -12.50
N GLU A 103 -1.48 19.37 -13.59
CA GLU A 103 -0.33 19.97 -14.25
C GLU A 103 -0.65 20.24 -15.73
N GLY A 104 -0.10 21.33 -16.25
CA GLY A 104 -0.31 21.79 -17.61
C GLY A 104 0.39 21.01 -18.73
N LYS A 105 1.19 19.97 -18.44
CA LYS A 105 1.74 18.97 -19.41
C LYS A 105 2.70 17.98 -18.74
N ASN A 106 2.61 16.70 -19.15
CA ASN A 106 3.54 15.57 -18.97
C ASN A 106 3.79 15.05 -17.54
N PHE A 107 3.04 14.02 -17.13
CA PHE A 107 3.33 13.19 -15.94
C PHE A 107 4.60 12.32 -16.01
N SER A 108 5.45 12.50 -17.02
CA SER A 108 6.66 11.70 -17.24
C SER A 108 7.74 11.87 -16.18
N TRP A 109 7.62 12.86 -15.29
CA TRP A 109 8.59 13.16 -14.24
C TRP A 109 8.32 12.48 -12.89
N ILE A 110 7.08 12.09 -12.57
CA ILE A 110 6.76 11.30 -11.35
C ILE A 110 7.58 10.01 -11.33
N THR A 111 7.85 9.45 -12.50
CA THR A 111 8.66 8.25 -12.66
C THR A 111 10.17 8.48 -12.58
N ASN A 112 10.65 9.72 -12.45
CA ASN A 112 12.09 10.04 -12.38
C ASN A 112 12.65 10.11 -10.95
N ALA A 113 11.78 10.13 -9.94
CA ALA A 113 12.18 10.13 -8.52
C ALA A 113 12.09 8.72 -7.93
N LEU A 114 13.06 8.33 -7.08
CA LEU A 114 12.98 7.06 -6.37
C LEU A 114 11.74 7.04 -5.46
N PRO A 115 11.15 5.85 -5.24
CA PRO A 115 9.94 5.74 -4.44
C PRO A 115 10.21 5.98 -2.96
N VAL A 116 9.22 6.56 -2.29
CA VAL A 116 9.27 6.80 -0.84
C VAL A 116 8.50 5.76 -0.02
N ASN A 117 7.84 4.79 -0.69
CA ASN A 117 7.26 3.63 -0.05
C ASN A 117 8.06 2.38 -0.42
N LEU A 118 8.49 1.63 0.57
CA LEU A 118 9.21 0.38 0.37
C LEU A 118 8.46 -0.76 1.04
N VAL A 119 8.39 -1.88 0.34
CA VAL A 119 7.91 -3.15 0.85
C VAL A 119 9.09 -4.11 0.73
N ILE A 120 9.69 -4.47 1.86
CA ILE A 120 10.87 -5.35 1.89
C ILE A 120 10.48 -6.64 2.60
N GLU A 121 10.72 -7.77 1.97
CA GLU A 121 10.50 -9.12 2.51
C GLU A 121 11.71 -9.55 3.35
N PRO A 122 11.60 -9.64 4.68
CA PRO A 122 12.72 -10.15 5.48
C PRO A 122 12.90 -11.65 5.25
N THR A 123 11.80 -12.39 5.15
CA THR A 123 11.78 -13.82 4.85
C THR A 123 10.45 -14.21 4.21
N ASN A 124 10.46 -15.24 3.36
CA ASN A 124 9.25 -15.92 2.91
C ASN A 124 8.90 -17.17 3.76
N ALA A 125 9.69 -17.48 4.81
CA ALA A 125 9.41 -18.56 5.73
C ALA A 125 8.12 -18.26 6.53
N CYS A 126 7.31 -19.29 6.76
CA CYS A 126 6.07 -19.18 7.53
C CYS A 126 5.85 -20.46 8.33
N ASN A 127 5.35 -20.32 9.54
CA ASN A 127 4.95 -21.45 10.40
C ASN A 127 3.51 -21.89 10.17
N LEU A 128 2.76 -21.24 9.27
CA LEU A 128 1.40 -21.59 8.89
C LEU A 128 1.31 -21.95 7.39
N ASN A 129 0.29 -22.73 7.04
CA ASN A 129 0.04 -23.21 5.68
C ASN A 129 -1.33 -22.78 5.15
N CYS A 130 -1.63 -21.48 5.25
CA CYS A 130 -2.94 -20.89 4.92
C CYS A 130 -3.40 -21.25 3.49
N ILE A 131 -4.71 -21.49 3.31
CA ILE A 131 -5.27 -21.93 2.02
C ILE A 131 -4.95 -20.94 0.90
N GLY A 132 -5.28 -19.64 1.09
CA GLY A 132 -5.02 -18.62 0.08
C GLY A 132 -3.53 -18.40 -0.21
N CYS A 133 -2.66 -18.53 0.80
CA CYS A 133 -1.21 -18.41 0.58
C CYS A 133 -0.64 -19.57 -0.24
N ARG A 134 -1.15 -20.80 -0.07
CA ARG A 134 -0.68 -21.96 -0.84
C ARG A 134 -1.10 -21.89 -2.31
N GLU A 135 -2.30 -21.40 -2.59
CA GLU A 135 -2.76 -21.19 -3.97
C GLU A 135 -1.90 -20.15 -4.69
N VAL A 136 -1.57 -19.07 -3.99
CA VAL A 136 -0.81 -17.94 -4.54
C VAL A 136 0.68 -18.30 -4.61
N TYR A 137 1.33 -18.59 -3.48
CA TYR A 137 2.79 -18.66 -3.41
C TYR A 137 3.40 -20.06 -3.55
N GLY A 138 2.60 -21.14 -3.56
CA GLY A 138 3.11 -22.51 -3.72
C GLY A 138 4.14 -22.93 -2.64
N THR A 139 5.13 -23.74 -3.04
CA THR A 139 6.21 -24.27 -2.19
C THR A 139 7.59 -23.80 -2.67
N ASP A 140 7.83 -22.49 -2.56
CA ASP A 140 9.13 -21.90 -2.88
C ASP A 140 10.26 -22.34 -1.94
N LYS A 141 11.49 -22.20 -2.42
CA LYS A 141 12.67 -22.21 -1.54
C LYS A 141 12.53 -21.09 -0.50
N GLN A 142 12.57 -21.49 0.77
CA GLN A 142 12.58 -20.53 1.87
C GLN A 142 13.93 -19.83 1.96
N GLY A 143 13.91 -18.55 2.31
CA GLY A 143 15.11 -17.75 2.48
C GLY A 143 14.91 -16.59 3.45
N PHE A 144 16.03 -16.05 3.90
CA PHE A 144 16.14 -14.99 4.89
C PHE A 144 17.09 -13.94 4.32
N MET A 145 16.63 -12.69 4.22
CA MET A 145 17.46 -11.59 3.78
C MET A 145 18.53 -11.33 4.84
N LYS A 146 19.80 -11.30 4.47
CA LYS A 146 20.86 -10.96 5.43
C LYS A 146 20.67 -9.52 5.91
N PHE A 147 20.95 -9.26 7.18
CA PHE A 147 20.83 -7.92 7.73
C PHE A 147 21.74 -6.90 7.01
N GLU A 148 22.92 -7.32 6.57
CA GLU A 148 23.85 -6.50 5.79
C GLU A 148 23.28 -6.13 4.42
N ASP A 149 22.59 -7.08 3.77
CA ASP A 149 21.90 -6.82 2.50
C ASP A 149 20.74 -5.84 2.70
N PHE A 150 19.97 -5.99 3.78
CA PHE A 150 18.93 -5.03 4.15
C PHE A 150 19.48 -3.62 4.33
N LYS A 151 20.60 -3.46 5.07
CA LYS A 151 21.24 -2.14 5.23
C LYS A 151 21.65 -1.56 3.88
N ARG A 152 22.32 -2.35 3.06
CA ARG A 152 22.79 -1.95 1.72
C ARG A 152 21.63 -1.54 0.82
N VAL A 153 20.51 -2.24 0.89
CA VAL A 153 19.29 -1.89 0.13
C VAL A 153 18.69 -0.59 0.66
N LEU A 154 18.46 -0.49 1.97
CA LEU A 154 17.75 0.65 2.56
C LEU A 154 18.50 1.96 2.34
N LEU A 155 19.84 1.94 2.42
CA LEU A 155 20.69 3.12 2.24
C LEU A 155 20.72 3.68 0.80
N GLN A 156 20.17 2.96 -0.18
CA GLN A 156 20.00 3.48 -1.54
C GLN A 156 18.82 4.46 -1.66
N PHE A 157 17.93 4.49 -0.67
CA PHE A 157 16.74 5.35 -0.69
C PHE A 157 16.89 6.51 0.30
N LYS A 158 16.32 7.66 -0.06
CA LYS A 158 16.24 8.85 0.80
C LYS A 158 14.79 9.17 1.12
N ASP A 159 14.56 9.72 2.31
CA ASP A 159 13.25 10.24 2.74
C ASP A 159 12.10 9.23 2.75
N ILE A 160 12.38 7.96 3.05
CA ILE A 160 11.37 6.88 3.10
C ILE A 160 10.22 7.26 4.05
N ASP A 161 9.03 7.44 3.48
CA ASP A 161 7.81 7.76 4.21
C ASP A 161 7.23 6.53 4.91
N ASN A 162 7.24 5.40 4.21
CA ASN A 162 6.65 4.16 4.69
C ASN A 162 7.50 2.96 4.28
N LEU A 163 8.11 2.32 5.27
CA LEU A 163 8.69 0.99 5.13
C LEU A 163 7.70 -0.04 5.67
N THR A 164 7.41 -1.06 4.87
CA THR A 164 6.68 -2.25 5.28
C THR A 164 7.62 -3.44 5.23
N LEU A 165 7.96 -3.98 6.40
CA LEU A 165 8.74 -5.21 6.54
C LEU A 165 7.80 -6.41 6.44
N PHE A 166 7.34 -6.71 5.22
CA PHE A 166 6.45 -7.82 4.92
C PHE A 166 6.31 -7.94 3.41
N CYS A 167 6.23 -9.16 2.87
CA CYS A 167 5.68 -9.37 1.53
C CYS A 167 4.96 -10.72 1.49
N ARG A 168 5.72 -11.80 1.67
CA ARG A 168 5.23 -13.16 1.95
C ARG A 168 5.75 -13.60 3.32
N GLY A 169 5.49 -14.86 3.66
CA GLY A 169 5.96 -15.46 4.91
C GLY A 169 5.38 -14.80 6.16
N ASP A 170 6.07 -15.01 7.27
CA ASP A 170 5.90 -14.24 8.50
C ASP A 170 7.24 -13.58 8.88
N PRO A 171 7.36 -12.24 8.76
CA PRO A 171 8.56 -11.48 9.11
C PRO A 171 9.09 -11.75 10.51
N LEU A 172 8.22 -12.10 11.46
CA LEU A 172 8.63 -12.34 12.84
C LEU A 172 9.40 -13.66 13.01
N LEU A 173 9.47 -14.51 11.98
CA LEU A 173 10.35 -15.67 11.98
C LEU A 173 11.80 -15.32 11.61
N HIS A 174 12.05 -14.11 11.10
CA HIS A 174 13.41 -13.68 10.82
C HIS A 174 14.20 -13.47 12.13
N PRO A 175 15.40 -14.07 12.28
CA PRO A 175 16.17 -13.96 13.53
C PRO A 175 16.50 -12.51 13.89
N ASP A 176 16.80 -11.70 12.87
CA ASP A 176 17.21 -10.29 13.02
C ASP A 176 16.08 -9.27 12.84
N ILE A 177 14.81 -9.67 13.00
CA ILE A 177 13.68 -8.75 12.70
C ILE A 177 13.70 -7.46 13.53
N ASN A 178 14.22 -7.51 14.76
CA ASN A 178 14.28 -6.33 15.62
C ASN A 178 15.37 -5.36 15.15
N GLU A 179 16.48 -5.90 14.66
CA GLU A 179 17.61 -5.21 14.08
C GLU A 179 17.18 -4.49 12.80
N PHE A 180 16.34 -5.13 11.97
CA PHE A 180 15.72 -4.49 10.79
C PHE A 180 14.87 -3.29 11.19
N ILE A 181 13.99 -3.44 12.20
CA ILE A 181 13.12 -2.36 12.67
C ILE A 181 13.94 -1.19 13.23
N ASN A 182 14.93 -1.48 14.08
CA ASN A 182 15.76 -0.45 14.71
C ASN A 182 16.60 0.30 13.68
N PHE A 183 17.29 -0.42 12.79
CA PHE A 183 18.09 0.19 11.73
C PHE A 183 17.23 1.04 10.80
N ALA A 184 16.02 0.60 10.44
CA ALA A 184 15.13 1.38 9.59
C ALA A 184 14.78 2.75 10.20
N LYS A 185 14.53 2.80 11.52
CA LYS A 185 14.25 4.04 12.22
C LYS A 185 15.50 4.92 12.36
N GLU A 186 16.67 4.32 12.60
CA GLU A 186 17.96 5.03 12.63
C GLU A 186 18.33 5.63 11.26
N ALA A 187 18.02 4.91 10.18
CA ALA A 187 18.19 5.37 8.80
C ALA A 187 17.15 6.44 8.38
N GLY A 188 16.27 6.87 9.28
CA GLY A 188 15.33 7.96 9.05
C GLY A 188 14.00 7.57 8.40
N CYS A 189 13.64 6.29 8.36
CA CYS A 189 12.30 5.87 7.91
C CYS A 189 11.23 6.49 8.82
N LYS A 190 10.31 7.26 8.23
CA LYS A 190 9.29 7.99 9.01
C LYS A 190 8.31 7.02 9.66
N THR A 191 7.86 6.03 8.91
CA THR A 191 7.05 4.93 9.45
C THR A 191 7.63 3.57 9.08
N VAL A 192 7.64 2.65 10.04
CA VAL A 192 8.04 1.25 9.88
C VAL A 192 6.89 0.37 10.37
N ASN A 193 6.40 -0.49 9.48
CA ASN A 193 5.23 -1.33 9.74
C ASN A 193 5.54 -2.78 9.39
N THR A 194 4.83 -3.72 10.00
CA THR A 194 4.91 -5.14 9.60
C THR A 194 3.54 -5.81 9.71
N SER A 195 3.42 -6.97 9.08
CA SER A 195 2.24 -7.82 9.11
C SER A 195 2.66 -9.24 9.48
N THR A 196 1.90 -9.88 10.36
CA THR A 196 2.24 -11.19 10.93
C THR A 196 0.98 -12.03 11.18
N ASN A 197 1.14 -13.35 11.21
CA ASN A 197 0.12 -14.27 11.72
C ASN A 197 0.14 -14.34 13.26
N PHE A 198 1.22 -13.88 13.88
CA PHE A 198 1.43 -13.76 15.33
C PHE A 198 1.23 -15.04 16.16
N ASN A 199 1.31 -16.20 15.51
CA ASN A 199 1.39 -17.52 16.15
C ASN A 199 2.85 -17.76 16.57
N ILE A 200 3.29 -17.03 17.60
CA ILE A 200 4.66 -17.04 18.12
C ILE A 200 4.63 -17.66 19.50
N GLU A 201 5.38 -18.75 19.70
CA GLU A 201 5.51 -19.40 21.02
C GLU A 201 6.60 -18.73 21.88
N ASN A 202 7.52 -18.00 21.26
CA ASN A 202 8.62 -17.33 21.94
C ASN A 202 8.19 -16.00 22.60
N ASP A 203 7.98 -16.04 23.91
CA ASP A 203 7.64 -14.87 24.72
C ASP A 203 8.67 -13.73 24.70
N SER A 204 9.96 -14.06 24.55
CA SER A 204 11.02 -13.06 24.44
C SER A 204 10.84 -12.21 23.18
N LEU A 205 10.43 -12.84 22.07
CA LEU A 205 10.16 -12.12 20.82
C LEU A 205 8.99 -11.15 20.97
N ILE A 206 7.91 -11.53 21.65
CA ILE A 206 6.77 -10.63 21.92
C ILE A 206 7.22 -9.40 22.71
N LYS A 207 8.10 -9.59 23.72
CA LYS A 207 8.68 -8.47 24.49
C LYS A 207 9.54 -7.56 23.62
N LYS A 208 10.38 -8.13 22.74
CA LYS A 208 11.21 -7.34 21.81
C LYS A 208 10.35 -6.52 20.84
N ILE A 209 9.30 -7.11 20.27
CA ILE A 209 8.36 -6.39 19.39
C ILE A 209 7.62 -5.29 20.15
N ALA A 210 7.17 -5.54 21.38
CA ALA A 210 6.51 -4.54 22.22
C ALA A 210 7.42 -3.34 22.53
N ALA A 211 8.73 -3.58 22.72
CA ALA A 211 9.75 -2.57 22.96
C ALA A 211 10.33 -1.94 21.69
N SER A 212 9.97 -2.46 20.50
CA SER A 212 10.49 -1.98 19.22
C SER A 212 9.91 -0.62 18.84
N LYS A 213 10.59 0.07 17.93
CA LYS A 213 10.13 1.35 17.36
C LYS A 213 9.17 1.19 16.17
N LEU A 214 8.44 0.07 16.12
CA LEU A 214 7.46 -0.22 15.09
C LEU A 214 6.27 0.76 15.21
N ASP A 215 5.89 1.40 14.09
CA ASP A 215 4.80 2.36 14.06
C ASP A 215 3.42 1.70 13.98
N SER A 216 3.31 0.52 13.36
CA SER A 216 2.11 -0.31 13.44
C SER A 216 2.36 -1.79 13.18
N LEU A 217 1.56 -2.62 13.86
CA LEU A 217 1.52 -4.07 13.69
C LEU A 217 0.18 -4.48 13.09
N VAL A 218 0.22 -5.17 11.96
CA VAL A 218 -0.95 -5.84 11.39
C VAL A 218 -0.94 -7.30 11.82
N VAL A 219 -2.00 -7.76 12.47
CA VAL A 219 -2.18 -9.17 12.84
C VAL A 219 -3.32 -9.77 12.02
N GLY A 220 -3.00 -10.79 11.24
CA GLY A 220 -4.00 -11.54 10.48
C GLY A 220 -4.80 -12.49 11.37
N LEU A 221 -6.10 -12.24 11.53
CA LEU A 221 -6.98 -12.99 12.43
C LEU A 221 -8.24 -13.46 11.69
N ASP A 222 -8.11 -14.45 10.80
CA ASP A 222 -9.18 -14.87 9.88
C ASP A 222 -10.19 -15.85 10.51
N GLY A 223 -10.62 -15.56 11.74
CA GLY A 223 -11.62 -16.29 12.51
C GLY A 223 -11.72 -15.72 13.92
N ALA A 224 -12.90 -15.76 14.52
CA ALA A 224 -13.19 -15.25 15.87
C ALA A 224 -13.32 -16.39 16.90
N SER A 225 -12.99 -17.62 16.52
CA SER A 225 -13.08 -18.80 17.37
C SER A 225 -11.95 -19.81 17.08
N SER A 226 -11.69 -20.71 18.04
CA SER A 226 -10.74 -21.82 17.86
C SER A 226 -11.18 -22.84 16.81
N GLU A 227 -12.46 -22.87 16.46
CA GLU A 227 -13.02 -23.75 15.43
C GLU A 227 -12.82 -23.14 14.03
N THR A 228 -13.19 -21.87 13.86
CA THR A 228 -13.17 -21.21 12.55
C THR A 228 -11.76 -20.83 12.09
N TYR A 229 -10.94 -20.27 12.99
CA TYR A 229 -9.60 -19.76 12.65
C TYR A 229 -8.69 -20.76 11.89
N PRO A 230 -8.49 -22.01 12.36
CA PRO A 230 -7.63 -22.97 11.67
C PRO A 230 -8.23 -23.48 10.35
N SER A 231 -9.51 -23.23 10.07
CA SER A 231 -10.15 -23.65 8.82
C SER A 231 -9.53 -22.98 7.60
N PHE A 232 -9.16 -21.69 7.71
CA PHE A 232 -8.46 -20.95 6.67
C PHE A 232 -6.94 -20.85 6.95
N ARG A 233 -6.56 -20.55 8.20
CA ARG A 233 -5.16 -20.44 8.64
C ARG A 233 -4.64 -21.77 9.17
N LYS A 234 -4.47 -22.74 8.26
CA LYS A 234 -4.05 -24.11 8.58
C LYS A 234 -2.76 -24.13 9.39
N GLY A 235 -2.76 -24.88 10.49
CA GLY A 235 -1.67 -24.94 11.48
C GLY A 235 -1.73 -23.86 12.56
N GLY A 236 -2.67 -22.91 12.45
CA GLY A 236 -2.78 -21.80 13.38
C GLY A 236 -3.53 -22.15 14.67
N ASN A 237 -3.06 -21.59 15.78
CA ASN A 237 -3.68 -21.68 17.10
C ASN A 237 -4.32 -20.33 17.48
N PHE A 238 -5.64 -20.29 17.41
CA PHE A 238 -6.42 -19.08 17.75
C PHE A 238 -6.13 -18.55 19.16
N LYS A 239 -6.03 -19.45 20.15
CA LYS A 239 -5.80 -19.05 21.54
C LYS A 239 -4.42 -18.42 21.72
N LEU A 240 -3.42 -18.94 21.02
CA LEU A 240 -2.06 -18.41 21.04
C LEU A 240 -1.98 -17.00 20.43
N VAL A 241 -2.54 -16.78 19.24
CA VAL A 241 -2.54 -15.44 18.64
C VAL A 241 -3.30 -14.43 19.51
N VAL A 242 -4.45 -14.82 20.08
CA VAL A 242 -5.22 -13.96 20.99
C VAL A 242 -4.42 -13.64 22.26
N SER A 243 -3.80 -14.63 22.89
CA SER A 243 -3.00 -14.40 24.11
C SER A 243 -1.78 -13.54 23.83
N ASN A 244 -1.14 -13.70 22.67
CA ASN A 244 -0.03 -12.85 22.23
C ASN A 244 -0.48 -11.41 22.01
N ILE A 245 -1.65 -11.16 21.41
CA ILE A 245 -2.20 -9.80 21.24
C ILE A 245 -2.44 -9.15 22.60
N VAL A 246 -3.06 -9.88 23.54
CA VAL A 246 -3.29 -9.39 24.90
C VAL A 246 -1.98 -9.05 25.59
N LYS A 247 -0.97 -9.93 25.48
CA LYS A 247 0.37 -9.72 26.03
C LYS A 247 1.04 -8.49 25.43
N LEU A 248 1.01 -8.33 24.11
CA LEU A 248 1.53 -7.17 23.40
C LEU A 248 0.88 -5.88 23.90
N LYS A 249 -0.46 -5.81 23.93
CA LYS A 249 -1.17 -4.60 24.39
C LYS A 249 -0.94 -4.30 25.88
N LYS A 250 -0.71 -5.32 26.71
CA LYS A 250 -0.31 -5.13 28.11
C LYS A 250 1.10 -4.54 28.23
N LEU A 251 2.05 -5.00 27.41
CA LEU A 251 3.44 -4.53 27.41
C LEU A 251 3.58 -3.15 26.76
N ASN A 252 2.79 -2.86 25.72
CA ASN A 252 2.77 -1.59 25.02
C ASN A 252 1.32 -1.20 24.66
N PRO A 253 0.60 -0.50 25.56
CA PRO A 253 -0.77 -0.06 25.31
C PRO A 253 -0.92 0.86 24.09
N ASN A 254 0.15 1.59 23.74
CA ASN A 254 0.20 2.54 22.63
C ASN A 254 0.61 1.89 21.29
N CYS A 255 0.92 0.59 21.27
CA CYS A 255 1.18 -0.13 20.04
C CYS A 255 -0.06 -0.03 19.14
N LYS A 256 0.12 0.59 17.97
CA LYS A 256 -0.93 0.73 16.96
C LYS A 256 -1.18 -0.63 16.31
N LEU A 257 -2.29 -1.24 16.66
CA LEU A 257 -2.66 -2.58 16.26
C LEU A 257 -3.78 -2.55 15.21
N ILE A 258 -3.55 -3.21 14.09
CA ILE A 258 -4.57 -3.45 13.07
C ILE A 258 -4.87 -4.94 13.02
N ILE A 259 -6.12 -5.32 13.31
CA ILE A 259 -6.60 -6.67 13.00
C ILE A 259 -6.99 -6.71 11.54
N GLN A 260 -6.37 -7.60 10.78
CA GLN A 260 -6.73 -7.85 9.40
C GLN A 260 -7.59 -9.12 9.32
N PHE A 261 -8.75 -9.00 8.68
CA PHE A 261 -9.69 -10.10 8.46
C PHE A 261 -9.96 -10.26 6.96
N MET A 262 -9.83 -11.48 6.47
CA MET A 262 -10.15 -11.89 5.11
C MET A 262 -11.41 -12.75 5.13
N PRO A 263 -12.59 -12.17 4.79
CA PRO A 263 -13.80 -12.94 4.64
C PRO A 263 -13.62 -14.03 3.57
N ASN A 264 -14.01 -15.24 3.94
CA ASN A 264 -13.99 -16.44 3.12
C ASN A 264 -15.18 -17.33 3.53
N LYS A 265 -15.44 -18.43 2.80
CA LYS A 265 -16.60 -19.29 3.08
C LYS A 265 -16.64 -19.83 4.51
N PHE A 266 -15.47 -19.96 5.14
CA PHE A 266 -15.35 -20.55 6.47
C PHE A 266 -15.65 -19.56 7.58
N ASN A 267 -15.49 -18.24 7.35
CA ASN A 267 -15.50 -17.26 8.44
C ASN A 267 -16.43 -16.06 8.22
N GLU A 268 -17.06 -15.90 7.05
CA GLU A 268 -17.89 -14.73 6.75
C GLU A 268 -19.06 -14.54 7.73
N HIS A 269 -19.55 -15.63 8.32
CA HIS A 269 -20.59 -15.61 9.33
C HIS A 269 -20.11 -15.01 10.66
N GLU A 270 -18.80 -14.92 10.90
CA GLU A 270 -18.18 -14.36 12.11
C GLU A 270 -17.80 -12.87 11.99
N ILE A 271 -18.17 -12.17 10.92
CA ILE A 271 -17.79 -10.75 10.71
C ILE A 271 -18.22 -9.84 11.89
N HIS A 272 -19.38 -10.09 12.48
CA HIS A 272 -19.84 -9.36 13.67
C HIS A 272 -19.01 -9.72 14.91
N LYS A 273 -18.65 -11.00 15.07
CA LYS A 273 -17.81 -11.50 16.18
C LYS A 273 -16.39 -10.94 16.11
N ILE A 274 -15.76 -10.94 14.93
CA ILE A 274 -14.41 -10.40 14.79
C ILE A 274 -14.37 -8.90 15.08
N LYS A 275 -15.44 -8.16 14.75
CA LYS A 275 -15.57 -6.74 15.13
C LYS A 275 -15.61 -6.55 16.64
N ALA A 276 -16.42 -7.34 17.36
CA ALA A 276 -16.48 -7.30 18.81
C ALA A 276 -15.14 -7.74 19.46
N LEU A 277 -14.54 -8.82 18.95
CA LEU A 277 -13.26 -9.33 19.41
C LEU A 277 -12.13 -8.31 19.21
N SER A 278 -12.05 -7.67 18.04
CA SER A 278 -11.02 -6.68 17.75
C SER A 278 -11.07 -5.50 18.72
N LYS A 279 -12.28 -5.03 19.08
CA LYS A 279 -12.46 -4.01 20.13
C LYS A 279 -11.99 -4.50 21.49
N LYS A 280 -12.39 -5.72 21.88
CA LYS A 280 -11.98 -6.33 23.16
C LYS A 280 -10.46 -6.49 23.26
N LEU A 281 -9.79 -6.76 22.14
CA LEU A 281 -8.34 -6.90 22.06
C LEU A 281 -7.60 -5.55 22.04
N GLY A 282 -8.30 -4.42 22.05
CA GLY A 282 -7.68 -3.09 22.06
C GLY A 282 -7.02 -2.74 20.72
N ALA A 283 -7.53 -3.27 19.61
CA ALA A 283 -7.08 -2.89 18.27
C ALA A 283 -7.60 -1.51 17.87
N ASP A 284 -6.75 -0.73 17.21
CA ASP A 284 -7.10 0.60 16.69
C ASP A 284 -7.96 0.50 15.43
N PHE A 285 -7.69 -0.52 14.60
CA PHE A 285 -8.38 -0.72 13.34
C PHE A 285 -8.73 -2.19 13.08
N LEU A 286 -9.89 -2.40 12.46
CA LEU A 286 -10.26 -3.65 11.80
C LEU A 286 -10.23 -3.44 10.29
N ARG A 287 -9.34 -4.14 9.59
CA ARG A 287 -9.17 -4.04 8.13
C ARG A 287 -9.71 -5.29 7.47
N PHE A 288 -10.70 -5.12 6.60
CA PHE A 288 -11.15 -6.17 5.70
C PHE A 288 -10.28 -6.22 4.45
N ARG A 289 -9.88 -7.41 4.03
CA ARG A 289 -9.18 -7.68 2.76
C ARG A 289 -9.97 -8.71 1.97
N ILE A 290 -10.09 -8.51 0.66
CA ILE A 290 -10.71 -9.49 -0.24
C ILE A 290 -9.66 -10.55 -0.57
N LEU A 291 -10.08 -11.81 -0.59
CA LEU A 291 -9.28 -12.91 -1.08
C LEU A 291 -9.20 -12.85 -2.62
N ASN A 292 -8.00 -12.70 -3.15
CA ASN A 292 -7.74 -12.74 -4.59
C ASN A 292 -7.46 -14.19 -4.98
N SER A 293 -8.48 -14.88 -5.47
CA SER A 293 -8.42 -16.29 -5.85
C SER A 293 -9.37 -16.55 -7.01
N PHE A 294 -8.94 -17.41 -7.94
CA PHE A 294 -9.82 -17.94 -8.99
C PHE A 294 -10.46 -19.27 -8.57
N ASN A 295 -10.02 -19.83 -7.44
CA ASN A 295 -10.65 -21.00 -6.87
C ASN A 295 -11.87 -20.60 -6.03
N ASN A 296 -13.04 -20.91 -6.57
CA ASN A 296 -14.32 -20.64 -5.95
C ASN A 296 -14.57 -21.44 -4.67
N ASP A 297 -13.79 -22.48 -4.41
CA ASP A 297 -13.98 -23.38 -3.28
C ASP A 297 -13.88 -22.69 -1.94
N PHE A 298 -13.28 -21.51 -1.82
CA PHE A 298 -13.12 -20.85 -0.51
C PHE A 298 -13.47 -19.37 -0.52
N LEU A 299 -14.00 -18.86 -1.63
CA LEU A 299 -14.57 -17.52 -1.67
C LEU A 299 -15.79 -17.41 -0.73
N PRO A 300 -16.05 -16.25 -0.12
CA PRO A 300 -17.23 -16.06 0.72
C PRO A 300 -18.52 -16.23 -0.11
N LYS A 301 -19.64 -16.61 0.50
CA LYS A 301 -20.95 -16.68 -0.20
C LYS A 301 -21.55 -15.29 -0.37
N ASN A 302 -21.34 -14.40 0.59
CA ASN A 302 -21.87 -13.05 0.53
C ASN A 302 -21.15 -12.27 -0.58
N PRO A 303 -21.88 -11.86 -1.64
CA PRO A 303 -21.28 -11.26 -2.82
C PRO A 303 -20.59 -9.93 -2.53
N LEU A 304 -20.97 -9.25 -1.44
CA LEU A 304 -20.23 -8.08 -0.96
C LEU A 304 -18.76 -8.44 -0.78
N TYR A 305 -18.40 -9.59 -0.21
CA TYR A 305 -17.01 -9.93 0.07
C TYR A 305 -16.33 -10.77 -1.03
N ARG A 306 -16.97 -10.97 -2.19
CA ARG A 306 -16.45 -11.83 -3.26
C ARG A 306 -15.62 -11.08 -4.28
N TRP A 307 -14.60 -11.77 -4.75
CA TRP A 307 -13.83 -11.38 -5.93
C TRP A 307 -14.66 -11.42 -7.22
N GLU A 308 -15.60 -12.36 -7.37
CA GLU A 308 -16.39 -12.53 -8.60
C GLU A 308 -17.23 -11.29 -9.01
N GLN A 309 -17.50 -10.36 -8.08
CA GLN A 309 -18.09 -9.07 -8.46
C GLN A 309 -17.14 -8.21 -9.32
N LEU A 310 -15.84 -8.52 -9.33
CA LEU A 310 -14.81 -7.93 -10.16
C LEU A 310 -14.60 -8.72 -11.46
N CYS A 311 -14.73 -10.05 -11.44
CA CYS A 311 -14.66 -10.93 -12.63
C CYS A 311 -15.62 -12.12 -12.52
N LYS A 312 -16.69 -12.13 -13.32
CA LYS A 312 -17.68 -13.23 -13.31
C LYS A 312 -17.24 -14.44 -14.12
N ASP A 313 -16.36 -14.25 -15.09
CA ASP A 313 -15.78 -15.29 -15.95
C ASP A 313 -14.34 -14.90 -16.36
N PRO A 314 -13.35 -15.80 -16.28
CA PRO A 314 -12.03 -15.59 -16.86
C PRO A 314 -12.04 -15.19 -18.35
N SER A 315 -13.03 -15.63 -19.13
CA SER A 315 -13.22 -15.23 -20.53
C SER A 315 -13.70 -13.77 -20.68
N GLU A 316 -14.34 -13.20 -19.65
CA GLU A 316 -14.75 -11.80 -19.59
C GLU A 316 -13.62 -10.86 -19.14
N ILE A 317 -12.44 -11.39 -18.76
CA ILE A 317 -11.28 -10.58 -18.39
C ILE A 317 -10.91 -9.62 -19.55
N ASP A 318 -10.94 -10.09 -20.80
CA ASP A 318 -10.70 -9.26 -21.99
C ASP A 318 -11.73 -8.14 -22.15
N ALA A 319 -13.00 -8.37 -21.78
CA ALA A 319 -14.03 -7.33 -21.78
C ALA A 319 -13.83 -6.31 -20.63
N LEU A 320 -13.32 -6.74 -19.47
CA LEU A 320 -12.97 -5.85 -18.36
C LEU A 320 -11.70 -5.02 -18.64
N ILE A 321 -10.76 -5.56 -19.41
CA ILE A 321 -9.55 -4.87 -19.90
C ILE A 321 -9.92 -3.66 -20.78
N SER A 322 -11.03 -3.72 -21.52
CA SER A 322 -11.49 -2.61 -22.37
C SER A 322 -12.02 -1.39 -21.60
N LYS A 323 -12.32 -1.52 -20.30
CA LYS A 323 -12.87 -0.42 -19.50
C LYS A 323 -11.74 0.50 -19.03
N LYS A 324 -11.76 1.74 -19.52
CA LYS A 324 -10.85 2.81 -19.08
C LYS A 324 -10.82 2.88 -17.55
N ARG A 325 -9.60 2.89 -16.99
CA ARG A 325 -9.40 3.10 -15.57
C ARG A 325 -9.81 4.53 -15.25
N LYS A 326 -10.55 4.75 -14.15
CA LYS A 326 -10.95 6.09 -13.73
C LYS A 326 -9.96 6.75 -12.75
N PHE A 327 -8.76 6.20 -12.56
CA PHE A 327 -7.75 6.63 -11.57
C PHE A 327 -6.36 6.13 -11.90
N VAL A 328 -5.33 6.85 -11.44
CA VAL A 328 -3.92 6.42 -11.53
C VAL A 328 -3.53 5.55 -10.34
N CYS A 329 -2.70 4.52 -10.58
CA CYS A 329 -2.14 3.67 -9.52
C CYS A 329 -0.98 4.38 -8.83
N THR A 330 -1.03 4.62 -7.52
CA THR A 330 0.14 5.15 -6.82
C THR A 330 1.12 4.07 -6.36
N GLU A 331 0.67 2.82 -6.24
CA GLU A 331 1.52 1.72 -5.79
C GLU A 331 2.69 1.51 -6.76
N ALA A 332 2.38 1.25 -8.04
CA ALA A 332 3.39 1.02 -9.07
C ALA A 332 4.24 2.25 -9.43
N LEU A 333 3.78 3.44 -9.05
CA LEU A 333 4.49 4.70 -9.33
C LEU A 333 5.39 5.13 -8.18
N ASN A 334 5.10 4.70 -6.96
CA ASN A 334 5.76 5.23 -5.77
C ASN A 334 6.08 4.17 -4.71
N SER A 335 6.09 2.89 -5.11
CA SER A 335 6.45 1.78 -4.24
C SER A 335 7.38 0.81 -4.96
N LEU A 336 8.31 0.21 -4.20
CA LEU A 336 9.09 -0.95 -4.63
C LEU A 336 8.84 -2.11 -3.69
N HIS A 337 8.62 -3.29 -4.27
CA HIS A 337 8.52 -4.56 -3.56
C HIS A 337 9.82 -5.32 -3.78
N ILE A 338 10.58 -5.52 -2.71
CA ILE A 338 11.91 -6.13 -2.72
C ILE A 338 11.83 -7.44 -1.94
N LEU A 339 12.15 -8.55 -2.58
CA LEU A 339 12.10 -9.88 -1.98
C LEU A 339 13.37 -10.22 -1.21
N TRP A 340 13.33 -11.29 -0.42
CA TRP A 340 14.47 -11.68 0.44
C TRP A 340 15.75 -11.98 -0.35
N ASN A 341 15.62 -12.39 -1.61
CA ASN A 341 16.70 -12.69 -2.54
C ASN A 341 17.13 -11.49 -3.40
N GLY A 342 16.57 -10.31 -3.15
CA GLY A 342 16.88 -9.06 -3.85
C GLY A 342 16.03 -8.82 -5.10
N ASP A 343 15.14 -9.73 -5.47
CA ASP A 343 14.29 -9.54 -6.63
C ASP A 343 13.31 -8.38 -6.42
N ILE A 344 13.16 -7.54 -7.44
CA ILE A 344 12.32 -6.36 -7.43
C ILE A 344 11.07 -6.55 -8.27
N TYR A 345 9.95 -6.13 -7.70
CA TYR A 345 8.65 -6.05 -8.35
C TYR A 345 8.04 -4.64 -8.17
N PRO A 346 7.36 -4.11 -9.20
CA PRO A 346 6.67 -2.82 -9.11
C PRO A 346 5.38 -2.90 -8.26
N CYS A 347 4.86 -4.09 -8.02
CA CYS A 347 3.66 -4.32 -7.21
C CYS A 347 3.59 -5.79 -6.78
N CYS A 348 3.00 -6.06 -5.61
CA CYS A 348 2.76 -7.41 -5.12
C CYS A 348 1.88 -8.28 -6.06
N THR A 349 1.02 -7.67 -6.88
CA THR A 349 0.20 -8.39 -7.87
C THR A 349 1.00 -8.85 -9.09
N LEU A 350 2.17 -8.27 -9.31
CA LEU A 350 3.06 -8.54 -10.44
C LEU A 350 4.20 -9.50 -10.09
N MET A 351 4.12 -10.16 -8.93
CA MET A 351 5.08 -11.18 -8.53
C MET A 351 4.88 -12.46 -9.36
N GLY A 352 5.59 -12.48 -10.50
CA GLY A 352 5.32 -13.19 -11.77
C GLY A 352 4.98 -14.68 -11.77
N ASN A 353 5.30 -15.44 -10.72
CA ASN A 353 4.98 -16.87 -10.65
C ASN A 353 3.93 -17.24 -9.59
N TYR A 354 3.46 -16.24 -8.83
CA TYR A 354 2.78 -16.49 -7.57
C TYR A 354 1.39 -15.87 -7.50
N ASN A 355 1.00 -15.11 -8.51
CA ASN A 355 -0.35 -14.61 -8.56
C ASN A 355 -1.00 -15.27 -9.77
N PRO A 356 -2.15 -15.95 -9.62
CA PRO A 356 -2.85 -16.41 -10.81
C PRO A 356 -3.25 -15.22 -11.72
N ILE A 357 -3.24 -13.98 -11.22
CA ILE A 357 -3.36 -12.76 -12.02
C ILE A 357 -2.08 -12.48 -12.83
N SER A 358 -0.88 -12.79 -12.30
CA SER A 358 0.41 -12.55 -12.99
C SER A 358 0.69 -13.54 -14.12
N SER A 359 0.18 -14.78 -14.04
CA SER A 359 0.33 -15.76 -15.12
C SER A 359 -0.36 -15.35 -16.42
N TYR A 360 -1.44 -14.57 -16.36
CA TYR A 360 -2.14 -14.07 -17.56
C TYR A 360 -1.39 -12.97 -18.32
N ASN A 361 -0.29 -12.44 -17.78
CA ASN A 361 0.37 -11.24 -18.30
C ASN A 361 1.89 -11.32 -18.30
N ARG A 362 2.47 -12.53 -18.36
CA ARG A 362 3.93 -12.69 -18.45
C ARG A 362 4.53 -11.89 -19.61
N ASP A 363 3.79 -11.76 -20.71
CA ASP A 363 4.23 -11.02 -21.91
C ASP A 363 4.22 -9.49 -21.74
N LEU A 364 3.65 -8.97 -20.63
CA LEU A 364 3.67 -7.54 -20.30
C LEU A 364 4.85 -7.13 -19.40
N PHE A 365 5.66 -8.09 -18.96
CA PHE A 365 6.84 -7.79 -18.16
C PHE A 365 8.04 -7.42 -19.04
N PRO A 366 8.93 -6.53 -18.53
CA PRO A 366 10.25 -6.32 -19.10
C PRO A 366 10.94 -7.65 -19.40
N LYS A 367 11.71 -7.71 -20.49
CA LYS A 367 12.47 -8.92 -20.82
C LYS A 367 13.48 -9.29 -19.73
N LYS A 368 13.96 -8.28 -19.00
CA LYS A 368 14.95 -8.38 -17.90
C LYS A 368 14.32 -8.65 -16.53
N PHE A 369 13.05 -9.05 -16.46
CA PHE A 369 12.32 -9.22 -15.21
C PHE A 369 12.46 -10.63 -14.61
N PRO A 370 12.57 -10.79 -13.27
CA PRO A 370 12.71 -9.74 -12.26
C PRO A 370 14.10 -9.09 -12.26
N TYR A 371 14.15 -7.80 -11.92
CA TYR A 371 15.42 -7.11 -11.63
C TYR A 371 15.92 -7.51 -10.24
N ASN A 372 17.21 -7.35 -9.96
CA ASN A 372 17.78 -7.69 -8.66
C ASN A 372 18.59 -6.54 -8.05
N ILE A 373 18.17 -6.05 -6.87
CA ILE A 373 18.78 -4.92 -6.15
C ILE A 373 20.16 -5.24 -5.57
N PHE A 374 20.54 -6.52 -5.51
CA PHE A 374 21.86 -6.92 -5.04
C PHE A 374 22.93 -6.77 -6.11
N THR A 375 22.54 -6.75 -7.39
CA THR A 375 23.43 -6.65 -8.55
C THR A 375 23.33 -5.33 -9.30
N SER A 376 22.30 -4.52 -9.04
CA SER A 376 22.09 -3.21 -9.68
C SER A 376 21.55 -2.22 -8.66
N SER A 377 21.88 -0.94 -8.82
CA SER A 377 21.40 0.12 -7.93
C SER A 377 19.90 0.37 -8.09
N ALA A 378 19.27 0.93 -7.06
CA ALA A 378 17.87 1.34 -7.09
C ALA A 378 17.61 2.30 -8.24
N GLU A 379 18.51 3.27 -8.48
CA GLU A 379 18.42 4.23 -9.57
C GLU A 379 18.49 3.58 -10.95
N GLU A 380 19.43 2.66 -11.17
CA GLU A 380 19.56 1.94 -12.44
C GLU A 380 18.31 1.12 -12.75
N ILE A 381 17.79 0.37 -11.76
CA ILE A 381 16.57 -0.43 -11.92
C ILE A 381 15.37 0.48 -12.17
N TRP A 382 15.25 1.56 -11.40
CA TRP A 382 14.13 2.48 -11.52
C TRP A 382 14.12 3.17 -12.88
N MET A 383 15.29 3.57 -13.40
CA MET A 383 15.43 4.30 -14.66
C MET A 383 15.61 3.39 -15.89
N ASP A 384 15.70 2.07 -15.71
CA ASP A 384 15.75 1.10 -16.81
C ASP A 384 14.55 1.31 -17.76
N GLU A 385 14.80 1.29 -19.06
CA GLU A 385 13.83 1.69 -20.08
C GLU A 385 12.54 0.86 -20.01
N ASP A 386 12.65 -0.47 -19.90
CA ASP A 386 11.49 -1.35 -19.84
C ASP A 386 10.72 -1.16 -18.53
N TYR A 387 11.43 -1.01 -17.41
CA TYR A 387 10.81 -0.78 -16.09
C TYR A 387 10.12 0.59 -16.01
N PHE A 388 10.77 1.63 -16.57
CA PHE A 388 10.21 2.97 -16.70
C PHE A 388 8.96 2.97 -17.58
N ASN A 389 9.00 2.30 -18.73
CA ASN A 389 7.87 2.18 -19.64
C ASN A 389 6.70 1.42 -19.00
N LEU A 390 6.99 0.35 -18.26
CA LEU A 390 5.99 -0.35 -17.46
C LEU A 390 5.34 0.61 -16.44
N ARG A 391 6.12 1.40 -15.69
CA ARG A 391 5.58 2.38 -14.74
C ARG A 391 4.75 3.47 -15.42
N GLN A 392 5.21 3.99 -16.55
CA GLN A 392 4.47 4.96 -17.38
C GLN A 392 3.14 4.42 -17.89
N SER A 393 3.05 3.12 -18.15
CA SER A 393 1.78 2.50 -18.55
C SER A 393 0.69 2.62 -17.49
N PHE A 394 1.04 2.72 -16.19
CA PHE A 394 0.07 2.92 -15.11
C PHE A 394 -0.46 4.37 -15.02
N LEU A 395 0.23 5.34 -15.65
CA LEU A 395 -0.21 6.74 -15.75
C LEU A 395 -1.19 6.96 -16.90
N LYS A 396 -0.99 6.24 -18.00
CA LYS A 396 -1.86 6.31 -19.18
C LYS A 396 -3.12 5.49 -18.89
N ASP A 397 -4.27 5.90 -19.43
CA ASP A 397 -5.58 5.19 -19.38
C ASP A 397 -5.57 3.76 -19.98
N SER A 398 -4.38 3.22 -20.26
CA SER A 398 -4.11 1.89 -20.79
C SER A 398 -3.61 0.99 -19.67
N PRO A 399 -4.50 0.44 -18.82
CA PRO A 399 -4.07 -0.46 -17.76
C PRO A 399 -3.28 -1.61 -18.35
N VAL A 400 -2.11 -1.93 -17.76
CA VAL A 400 -1.60 -3.30 -17.77
C VAL A 400 -2.80 -4.18 -17.42
N LYS A 401 -3.15 -5.18 -18.23
CA LYS A 401 -4.37 -6.01 -18.09
C LYS A 401 -4.68 -6.44 -16.65
N LEU A 402 -3.63 -6.64 -15.86
CA LEU A 402 -3.63 -6.92 -14.42
C LEU A 402 -4.34 -5.87 -13.52
N CYS A 403 -4.36 -4.59 -13.92
CA CYS A 403 -4.86 -3.48 -13.12
C CYS A 403 -6.38 -3.42 -13.05
N SER A 404 -7.09 -3.85 -14.09
CA SER A 404 -8.56 -3.95 -14.07
C SER A 404 -9.03 -4.99 -13.06
N LEU A 405 -8.16 -5.96 -12.77
CA LEU A 405 -8.36 -7.01 -11.79
C LEU A 405 -7.97 -6.53 -10.38
N CYS A 406 -7.25 -5.43 -10.20
CA CYS A 406 -6.75 -5.04 -8.88
C CYS A 406 -7.87 -4.50 -7.94
N ASN A 407 -7.99 -5.10 -6.76
CA ASN A 407 -8.93 -4.67 -5.71
C ASN A 407 -8.43 -3.53 -4.81
N LEU A 408 -7.18 -3.06 -4.97
CA LEU A 408 -6.62 -2.00 -4.14
C LEU A 408 -7.21 -0.61 -4.43
N GLU A 409 -7.80 -0.39 -5.62
CA GLU A 409 -8.24 0.95 -6.09
C GLU A 409 -9.70 0.98 -6.63
N SER A 410 -10.49 -0.09 -6.48
CA SER A 410 -11.81 -0.15 -7.12
C SER A 410 -12.83 0.82 -6.51
N LYS A 411 -13.56 1.54 -7.38
CA LYS A 411 -14.48 2.67 -7.10
C LYS A 411 -15.83 2.23 -6.47
N ARG A 412 -15.98 0.98 -6.02
CA ARG A 412 -17.23 0.41 -5.49
C ARG A 412 -17.11 0.21 -3.97
N LYS A 413 -17.92 0.88 -3.15
CA LYS A 413 -18.10 0.48 -1.73
C LYS A 413 -18.75 -0.93 -1.68
N PRO A 414 -18.47 -1.79 -0.68
CA PRO A 414 -17.20 -2.32 -0.14
C PRO A 414 -17.02 -3.83 -0.51
N PRO A 415 -15.88 -4.52 -0.19
CA PRO A 415 -15.12 -4.43 1.07
C PRO A 415 -13.61 -4.76 0.96
N GLY A 416 -12.82 -3.72 0.77
CA GLY A 416 -11.54 -3.56 1.43
C GLY A 416 -11.61 -2.35 2.34
N HIS A 417 -12.43 -2.39 3.39
CA HIS A 417 -12.67 -1.22 4.25
C HIS A 417 -11.94 -1.39 5.58
N THR A 418 -11.40 -0.28 6.08
CA THR A 418 -10.79 -0.21 7.41
C THR A 418 -11.75 0.52 8.33
N ILE A 419 -12.15 -0.13 9.41
CA ILE A 419 -12.98 0.43 10.47
C ILE A 419 -12.06 0.92 11.57
N ARG A 420 -12.16 2.19 11.94
CA ARG A 420 -11.55 2.73 13.16
C ARG A 420 -12.38 2.26 14.36
N LEU A 421 -11.73 1.64 15.34
CA LEU A 421 -12.39 1.06 16.51
C LEU A 421 -12.30 1.94 17.76
N ASN A 422 -11.22 2.72 17.86
CA ASN A 422 -10.91 3.65 18.95
C ASN A 422 -10.66 5.07 18.45
#